data_AF-A0A953NPB3-F1
#
_entry.id   AF-A0A953NPB3-F1
#
_cell.length_a   1.000
_cell.length_b   1.000
_cell.length_c   1.000
_cell.angle_alpha   90.00
_cell.angle_beta   90.00
_cell.angle_gamma   90.00
#
_symmetry.space_group_name_H-M   'P 1'
#
loop_
_entity.id
_entity.type
_entity.pdbx_description
1 polymer ?
#
loop_
_entity_poly.entity_id
_entity_poly.type
_entity_poly.pdbx_seq_one_letter_code
_entity_poly.pdbx_strand_id
1 'polypeptide(L)' 'VVEKYLAAAGAYGRTVALSSLGLSAEEIESVFSLFDEDYHISRFFHLRNDSGDSFRINGFPQTHVSIDAEIQTIL' A
#
# COMPACT_ATOMS: atom_id res chain seq x y z
N VAL A 1 4.40 7.49 -2.64
CA VAL A 1 4.15 6.15 -2.04
C VAL A 1 4.99 5.07 -2.68
N VAL A 2 4.99 4.92 -4.01
CA VAL A 2 5.76 3.84 -4.68
C VAL A 2 7.26 3.88 -4.38
N GLU A 3 7.88 5.07 -4.30
CA GLU A 3 9.29 5.19 -3.87
C GLU A 3 9.52 4.73 -2.43
N LYS A 4 8.64 5.11 -1.48
CA LYS A 4 8.69 4.67 -0.07
C LYS A 4 8.51 3.15 0.04
N TYR A 5 7.59 2.59 -0.75
CA TYR A 5 7.43 1.16 -0.88
C TYR A 5 8.68 0.49 -1.41
N LEU A 6 9.29 0.98 -2.50
CA LEU A 6 10.51 0.40 -3.05
C LEU A 6 11.70 0.49 -2.07
N ALA A 7 11.80 1.59 -1.31
CA ALA A 7 12.79 1.73 -0.26
C ALA A 7 12.62 0.68 0.86
N ALA A 8 11.37 0.34 1.21
CA ALA A 8 11.07 -0.67 2.23
C ALA A 8 11.14 -2.12 1.70
N ALA A 9 10.65 -2.37 0.49
CA ALA A 9 10.49 -3.69 -0.11
C ALA A 9 11.75 -4.17 -0.86
N GLY A 10 12.54 -3.23 -1.38
CA GLY A 10 13.69 -3.47 -2.24
C GLY A 10 13.36 -3.90 -3.67
N ALA A 11 12.13 -4.35 -3.94
CA ALA A 11 11.63 -4.71 -5.26
C ALA A 11 10.09 -4.72 -5.29
N TYR A 12 9.50 -4.66 -6.49
CA TYR A 12 8.06 -4.91 -6.68
C TYR A 12 7.66 -6.36 -6.37
N GLY A 13 6.37 -6.58 -6.14
CA GLY A 13 5.78 -7.88 -5.81
C GLY A 13 6.12 -8.41 -4.40
N ARG A 14 6.78 -7.61 -3.56
CA ARG A 14 7.12 -7.99 -2.17
C ARG A 14 6.14 -7.37 -1.21
N THR A 15 5.51 -8.21 -0.40
CA THR A 15 4.65 -7.77 0.69
C THR A 15 5.48 -7.13 1.79
N VAL A 16 5.12 -5.92 2.20
CA VAL A 16 5.72 -5.19 3.33
C VAL A 16 4.63 -4.62 4.23
N ALA A 17 4.96 -4.44 5.51
CA ALA A 17 4.06 -3.81 6.47
C ALA A 17 3.82 -2.34 6.08
N LEU A 18 2.57 -1.87 6.17
CA LEU A 18 2.22 -0.47 5.92
C LEU A 18 2.97 0.47 6.88
N SER A 19 3.20 0.04 8.12
CA SER A 19 3.99 0.79 9.11
C SER A 19 5.46 0.96 8.74
N SER A 20 5.99 0.16 7.81
CA SER A 20 7.39 0.29 7.34
C SER A 20 7.60 1.39 6.30
N LEU A 21 6.52 2.00 5.79
CA LEU A 21 6.59 3.04 4.74
C LEU A 21 7.07 4.41 5.24
N GLY A 22 7.25 4.57 6.55
CA GLY A 22 7.65 5.84 7.16
C GLY A 22 6.64 6.96 6.87
N LEU A 23 5.35 6.62 6.93
CA LEU A 23 4.21 7.53 6.83
C LEU A 23 3.48 7.50 8.17
N SER A 24 2.79 8.59 8.51
CA SER A 24 1.87 8.59 9.64
C SER A 24 0.66 7.69 9.37
N ALA A 25 -0.05 7.30 10.43
CA ALA A 25 -1.27 6.49 10.28
C ALA A 25 -2.34 7.18 9.42
N GLU A 26 -2.52 8.49 9.60
CA GLU A 26 -3.46 9.29 8.82
C GLU A 26 -3.10 9.30 7.32
N GLU A 27 -1.81 9.47 7.00
CA GLU A 27 -1.34 9.42 5.61
C GLU A 27 -1.54 8.04 4.99
N ILE A 28 -1.30 6.96 5.74
CA ILE A 28 -1.54 5.59 5.27
C ILE A 28 -3.03 5.40 4.98
N GLU A 29 -3.90 5.69 5.95
CA GLU A 29 -5.34 5.49 5.80
C GLU A 29 -5.90 6.34 4.65
N SER A 30 -5.51 7.61 4.55
CA SER A 30 -5.99 8.51 3.50
C SER A 30 -5.52 8.08 2.10
N VAL A 31 -4.21 7.87 1.91
CA VAL A 31 -3.66 7.63 0.57
C VAL A 31 -4.05 6.25 0.04
N PHE A 32 -3.99 5.21 0.87
CA PHE A 32 -4.36 3.89 0.40
C PHE A 32 -5.87 3.73 0.22
N SER A 33 -6.71 4.48 0.94
CA SER A 33 -8.15 4.51 0.65
C SER A 33 -8.43 5.13 -0.72
N LEU A 34 -7.75 6.24 -1.05
CA LEU A 34 -7.86 6.86 -2.37
C LEU A 34 -7.41 5.91 -3.49
N PHE A 35 -6.31 5.17 -3.28
CA PHE A 35 -5.83 4.20 -4.25
C PHE A 35 -6.75 3.00 -4.41
N ASP A 36 -7.37 2.53 -3.33
CA ASP A 36 -8.34 1.43 -3.34
C ASP A 36 -9.61 1.80 -4.13
N GLU A 37 -10.06 3.06 -4.04
CA GLU A 37 -11.22 3.58 -4.77
C GLU A 37 -10.96 3.77 -6.28
N ASP A 38 -9.74 4.11 -6.69
CA ASP A 38 -9.39 4.29 -8.10
C ASP A 38 -9.01 2.95 -8.75
N TYR A 39 -9.89 2.40 -9.58
CA TYR A 39 -9.63 1.15 -10.32
C TYR A 39 -8.35 1.18 -11.17
N HIS A 40 -7.99 2.34 -11.73
CA HIS A 40 -6.78 2.42 -12.53
C HIS A 40 -5.52 2.22 -11.71
N ILE A 41 -5.58 2.46 -10.39
CA ILE A 41 -4.49 2.33 -9.43
C ILE A 41 -4.62 1.04 -8.61
N SER A 42 -5.77 0.78 -7.98
CA SER A 42 -6.00 -0.34 -7.04
C SER A 42 -5.61 -1.70 -7.59
N ARG A 43 -5.79 -1.94 -8.89
CA ARG A 43 -5.39 -3.21 -9.54
C ARG A 43 -3.90 -3.56 -9.40
N PHE A 44 -3.06 -2.61 -9.02
CA PHE A 44 -1.62 -2.82 -8.79
C PHE A 44 -1.25 -2.89 -7.30
N PHE A 45 -2.20 -2.64 -6.39
CA PHE A 45 -1.98 -2.60 -4.94
C PHE A 45 -2.72 -3.75 -4.28
N HIS A 46 -1.96 -4.67 -3.68
CA HIS A 46 -2.50 -5.85 -3.00
C HIS A 46 -2.41 -5.64 -1.49
N LEU A 47 -3.52 -5.26 -0.88
CA LEU A 47 -3.64 -5.09 0.56
C LEU A 47 -3.94 -6.43 1.25
N ARG A 48 -3.38 -6.62 2.45
CA ARG A 48 -3.63 -7.81 3.29
C ARG A 48 -3.86 -7.45 4.74
N ASN A 49 -4.67 -8.26 5.40
CA ASN A 49 -4.94 -8.19 6.83
C ASN A 49 -4.35 -9.41 7.53
N ASP A 50 -3.06 -9.33 7.84
CA ASP A 50 -2.29 -10.33 8.60
C ASP A 50 -2.06 -9.82 10.04
N SER A 51 -0.97 -10.24 10.69
CA SER A 51 -0.57 -9.72 12.02
C SER A 51 0.24 -8.43 11.90
N GLY A 52 0.00 -7.44 12.79
CA GLY A 52 0.81 -6.23 12.87
C GLY A 52 -0.03 -4.99 13.15
N ASP A 53 0.55 -3.81 12.93
CA ASP A 53 -0.17 -2.54 13.02
C ASP A 53 -1.24 -2.49 11.92
N SER A 54 -2.50 -2.27 12.33
CA SER A 54 -3.65 -2.21 11.43
C SER A 54 -4.05 -0.77 11.17
N PHE A 55 -4.37 -0.49 9.90
CA PHE A 55 -4.85 0.77 9.38
C PHE A 55 -6.23 0.57 8.74
N ARG A 56 -7.11 1.56 8.84
CA ARG A 56 -8.43 1.54 8.20
C ARG A 56 -8.34 2.07 6.78
N ILE A 57 -8.22 1.17 5.80
CA ILE A 57 -8.20 1.51 4.38
C ILE A 57 -9.59 1.21 3.80
N ASN A 58 -10.27 2.23 3.29
CA ASN A 58 -11.64 2.16 2.78
C ASN A 58 -12.61 1.47 3.76
N GLY A 59 -12.43 1.74 5.05
CA GLY A 59 -13.24 1.14 6.12
C GLY A 59 -12.83 -0.27 6.55
N PHE A 60 -11.92 -0.94 5.83
CA PHE A 60 -11.44 -2.29 6.13
C PHE A 60 -10.07 -2.27 6.85
N PRO A 61 -9.83 -3.20 7.80
CA PRO A 61 -8.53 -3.35 8.43
C PRO A 61 -7.51 -3.92 7.44
N GLN A 62 -6.37 -3.25 7.34
CA GLN A 62 -5.25 -3.65 6.49
C GLN A 62 -3.93 -3.42 7.22
N THR A 63 -2.96 -4.28 6.97
CA THR A 63 -1.67 -4.31 7.70
C THR A 63 -0.48 -4.26 6.76
N HIS A 64 -0.63 -4.82 5.55
CA HIS A 64 0.45 -4.97 4.58
C HIS A 64 0.01 -4.54 3.19
N VAL A 65 0.99 -4.23 2.35
CA VAL A 65 0.81 -3.96 0.92
C VAL A 65 1.89 -4.64 0.09
N SER A 66 1.52 -5.12 -1.09
CA SER A 66 2.44 -5.42 -2.20
C SER A 66 2.04 -4.56 -3.40
N ILE A 67 3.03 -4.06 -4.14
CA ILE A 67 2.79 -3.29 -5.36
C ILE A 67 3.38 -4.02 -6.56
N ASP A 68 2.57 -4.20 -7.60
CA ASP A 68 2.97 -4.79 -8.87
C ASP A 68 3.85 -3.83 -9.68
N ALA A 69 4.78 -4.37 -10.47
CA ALA A 69 5.72 -3.55 -11.25
C ALA A 69 5.01 -2.74 -12.35
N GLU A 70 3.88 -3.25 -12.84
CA GLU A 70 3.04 -2.66 -13.88
C GLU A 70 2.47 -1.29 -13.50
N ILE A 71 2.50 -0.90 -12.23
CA ILE A 71 2.17 0.48 -11.81
C ILE A 71 3.01 1.52 -12.55
N GLN A 72 4.24 1.16 -12.97
CA GLN A 72 5.14 2.01 -13.75
C GLN A 72 4.56 2.40 -15.12
N THR A 73 3.53 1.73 -15.61
CA THR A 73 2.87 2.09 -16.87
C THR A 73 1.98 3.34 -16.77
N ILE A 74 1.65 3.78 -15.56
CA ILE A 74 0.77 4.93 -15.29
C ILE A 74 1.41 5.97 -14.35
N LEU A 75 2.71 5.84 -14.06
CA LEU A 75 3.50 6.77 -13.25
C LEU A 75 4.48 7.59 -14.09
#